data_AF-A0A7V3WKW9-F1
#
_entry.id   AF-A0A7V3WKW9-F1
#
_cell.length_a   1.000
_cell.length_b   1.000
_cell.length_c   1.000
_cell.angle_alpha   90.00
_cell.angle_beta   90.00
_cell.angle_gamma   90.00
#
_symmetry.space_group_name_H-M   'P 1'
#
loop_
_entity.id
_entity.type
_entity.pdbx_description
1 polymer ?
#
loop_
_entity_poly.entity_id
_entity_poly.type
_entity_poly.pdbx_seq_one_letter_code
_entity_poly.pdbx_strand_id
1 'polypeptide(L)' 'MLTNKINDMTDAEIIEKANKAIIKELGVSGYMRYLRLRQPNNDGKDYVKEQEELYKDVSVNELSELARKHWEDTK' A
#
# COMPACT_ATOMS: atom_id res chain seq x y z
N MET A 1 -29.54 -23.33 -21.51
CA MET A 1 -28.18 -22.78 -21.61
C MET A 1 -27.83 -22.18 -20.27
N LEU A 2 -26.85 -22.75 -19.56
CA LEU A 2 -26.34 -22.20 -18.30
C LEU A 2 -25.70 -20.85 -18.62
N THR A 3 -26.39 -19.76 -18.26
CA THR A 3 -25.89 -18.40 -18.46
C THR A 3 -24.70 -18.19 -17.52
N ASN A 4 -23.50 -18.33 -18.07
CA ASN A 4 -22.24 -17.95 -17.45
C ASN A 4 -22.23 -16.43 -17.21
N LYS A 5 -22.92 -15.97 -16.17
CA LYS A 5 -22.90 -14.57 -15.67
C LYS A 5 -21.52 -14.09 -15.19
N ILE A 6 -20.51 -14.95 -15.26
CA ILE A 6 -19.12 -14.64 -14.91
C ILE A 6 -18.42 -13.88 -16.05
N ASN A 7 -18.94 -13.93 -17.29
CA ASN A 7 -18.28 -13.38 -18.48
C ASN A 7 -18.48 -11.88 -18.74
N ASP A 8 -19.26 -11.16 -17.93
CA ASP A 8 -19.58 -9.75 -18.20
C ASP A 8 -18.93 -8.75 -17.23
N MET A 9 -18.00 -9.18 -16.37
CA MET A 9 -17.29 -8.21 -15.52
C MET A 9 -16.27 -7.44 -16.34
N THR A 10 -16.38 -6.12 -16.32
CA THR A 10 -15.36 -5.23 -16.84
C THR A 10 -14.09 -5.31 -16.01
N ASP A 11 -12.95 -4.97 -16.61
CA ASP A 11 -11.66 -4.92 -15.90
C ASP A 11 -11.73 -4.05 -14.63
N ALA A 12 -12.48 -2.95 -14.68
CA ALA A 12 -12.70 -2.07 -13.53
C ALA A 12 -13.41 -2.80 -12.38
N GLU A 13 -14.48 -3.56 -12.67
CA GLU A 13 -15.22 -4.32 -11.67
C GLU A 13 -14.38 -5.47 -11.09
N ILE A 14 -13.53 -6.08 -11.91
CA ILE A 14 -12.59 -7.13 -11.47
C ILE A 14 -11.58 -6.52 -10.47
N ILE A 15 -10.99 -5.37 -10.82
CA ILE A 15 -10.04 -4.66 -9.96
C ILE A 15 -10.70 -4.22 -8.65
N GLU A 16 -11.92 -3.65 -8.72
CA GLU A 16 -12.65 -3.22 -7.53
C GLU A 16 -12.94 -4.39 -6.59
N LYS A 17 -13.39 -5.53 -7.14
CA LYS A 17 -13.68 -6.73 -6.35
C LYS A 17 -12.41 -7.30 -5.71
N ALA A 18 -11.28 -7.30 -6.42
CA ALA A 18 -10.00 -7.72 -5.88
C ALA A 18 -9.54 -6.80 -4.74
N ASN A 19 -9.61 -5.48 -4.91
CA ASN A 19 -9.23 -4.51 -3.88
C ASN A 19 -10.11 -4.66 -2.62
N LYS A 20 -11.42 -4.85 -2.78
CA LYS A 20 -12.33 -5.11 -1.65
C LYS A 20 -11.97 -6.38 -0.89
N ALA A 21 -11.60 -7.45 -1.60
CA ALA A 21 -11.15 -8.69 -0.97
C ALA A 21 -9.87 -8.50 -0.16
N ILE A 22 -8.89 -7.77 -0.71
CA ILE A 22 -7.62 -7.48 -0.02
C ILE A 22 -7.85 -6.63 1.23
N ILE A 23 -8.67 -5.57 1.14
CA ILE A 23 -9.01 -4.72 2.29
C ILE A 23 -9.74 -5.52 3.37
N LYS A 24 -10.65 -6.42 2.98
CA LYS A 24 -11.39 -7.27 3.93
C LYS A 24 -10.44 -8.19 4.72
N GLU A 25 -9.44 -8.76 4.06
CA GLU A 25 -8.53 -9.72 4.67
C GLU A 25 -7.41 -9.05 5.48
N LEU A 26 -6.85 -7.94 4.97
CA LEU A 26 -5.63 -7.34 5.52
C LEU A 26 -5.84 -5.95 6.14
N GLY A 27 -7.06 -5.42 6.08
CA GLY A 27 -7.35 -4.04 6.44
C GLY A 27 -6.76 -3.01 5.47
N VAL A 28 -7.05 -1.74 5.74
CA VAL A 28 -6.59 -0.62 4.90
C VAL A 28 -5.06 -0.51 4.88
N SER A 29 -4.40 -0.77 6.01
CA SER A 29 -2.93 -0.75 6.12
C SER A 29 -2.28 -1.81 5.23
N GLY A 30 -2.83 -3.03 5.21
CA GLY A 30 -2.38 -4.11 4.33
C GLY A 30 -2.58 -3.79 2.85
N TYR A 31 -3.73 -3.20 2.49
CA TYR A 31 -3.98 -2.73 1.13
C TYR A 31 -2.97 -1.65 0.67
N MET A 32 -2.65 -0.68 1.53
CA MET A 32 -1.63 0.34 1.22
C MET A 32 -0.23 -0.26 1.04
N ARG A 33 0.10 -1.34 1.75
CA ARG A 33 1.34 -2.09 1.54
C ARG A 33 1.32 -2.85 0.21
N TYR A 34 0.21 -3.51 -0.13
CA TYR A 34 0.02 -4.16 -1.42
C TYR A 34 0.21 -3.19 -2.60
N LEU A 35 -0.40 -2.00 -2.55
CA LEU A 35 -0.23 -1.00 -3.59
C LEU A 35 1.22 -0.56 -3.75
N ARG A 36 1.93 -0.33 -2.64
CA ARG A 36 3.36 0.02 -2.67
C ARG A 36 4.18 -1.05 -3.38
N LEU A 37 3.96 -2.33 -3.06
CA LEU A 37 4.66 -3.46 -3.69
C LEU A 37 4.38 -3.62 -5.19
N ARG A 38 3.26 -3.09 -5.68
CA ARG A 38 2.85 -3.16 -7.09
C ARG A 38 3.32 -1.97 -7.94
N GLN A 39 3.90 -0.94 -7.36
CA GLN A 39 4.33 0.24 -8.12
C GLN A 39 5.49 -0.10 -9.08
N PRO A 40 5.52 0.49 -10.29
CA PRO A 40 6.70 0.43 -11.16
C PRO A 40 7.92 1.01 -10.42
N ASN A 41 9.08 0.36 -10.54
CA ASN A 41 10.32 0.60 -9.78
C ASN A 41 10.37 -0.02 -8.37
N ASN A 42 9.38 -0.83 -7.99
CA ASN A 42 9.46 -1.67 -6.79
C ASN A 42 9.83 -3.11 -7.18
N ASP A 43 11.00 -3.28 -7.82
CA ASP A 43 11.52 -4.48 -8.51
C ASP A 43 11.70 -5.73 -7.62
N GLY A 44 10.68 -6.12 -6.85
CA GLY A 44 10.80 -7.15 -5.81
C GLY A 44 11.58 -6.69 -4.59
N LYS A 45 11.79 -5.38 -4.42
CA LYS A 45 12.42 -4.82 -3.22
C LYS A 45 11.48 -5.02 -2.04
N ASP A 46 12.00 -5.66 -1.00
CA ASP A 46 11.28 -5.81 0.26
C ASP A 46 11.23 -4.43 0.93
N TYR A 47 10.19 -3.66 0.59
CA TYR A 47 9.99 -2.31 1.11
C TYR A 47 9.97 -2.27 2.64
N VAL A 48 9.58 -3.37 3.31
CA VAL A 48 9.68 -3.41 4.78
C VAL A 48 11.13 -3.51 5.21
N LYS A 49 11.93 -4.36 4.58
CA LYS A 49 13.36 -4.41 4.86
C LYS A 49 14.05 -3.08 4.52
N GLU A 50 13.74 -2.47 3.39
CA GLU A 50 14.29 -1.15 3.03
C GLU A 50 13.85 -0.05 4.01
N GLN A 51 12.59 -0.07 4.46
CA GLN A 51 12.08 0.89 5.43
C GLN A 51 12.69 0.66 6.83
N GLU A 52 12.81 -0.59 7.26
CA GLU A 52 13.50 -0.97 8.49
C GLU A 52 14.96 -0.55 8.44
N GLU A 53 15.67 -0.77 7.33
CA GLU A 53 17.06 -0.34 7.15
C GLU A 53 17.19 1.19 7.12
N LEU A 54 16.30 1.89 6.42
CA LEU A 54 16.32 3.36 6.31
C LEU A 54 16.11 4.05 7.66
N TYR A 55 15.34 3.42 8.56
CA TYR A 55 15.00 3.98 9.87
C TYR A 55 15.63 3.23 11.04
N LYS A 56 16.53 2.27 10.81
CA LYS A 56 17.09 1.41 11.87
C LYS A 56 17.82 2.20 12.97
N ASP A 57 18.42 3.33 12.59
CA ASP A 57 19.21 4.18 13.47
C ASP A 57 18.42 5.42 13.94
N VAL A 58 17.12 5.51 13.61
CA VAL A 58 16.28 6.67 13.93
C VAL A 58 15.16 6.23 14.86
N SER A 59 15.09 6.85 16.03
CA SER A 59 14.00 6.57 16.97
C SER A 59 12.66 7.12 16.47
N VAL A 60 11.56 6.52 16.93
CA VAL A 60 10.19 7.02 16.62
C VAL A 60 10.02 8.49 17.02
N ASN A 61 10.64 8.91 18.13
CA ASN A 61 10.60 10.30 18.59
C ASN A 61 11.32 11.24 17.62
N GLU A 62 12.48 10.83 17.09
CA GLU A 62 13.20 11.60 16.08
C GLU A 62 12.44 11.69 14.76
N LEU A 63 11.81 10.59 14.32
CA LEU A 63 10.93 10.62 13.15
C LEU A 63 9.76 11.59 13.34
N SER A 64 9.14 11.58 14.53
CA SER A 64 8.05 12.49 14.86
C SER A 64 8.50 13.96 14.83
N GLU A 65 9.67 14.27 15.38
CA GLU A 65 10.22 15.63 15.37
C GLU A 65 10.61 16.09 13.96
N LEU A 66 11.19 15.20 13.13
CA LEU A 66 11.48 15.50 11.73
C LEU A 66 10.21 15.81 10.93
N ALA A 67 9.14 15.01 11.12
CA ALA A 67 7.86 15.26 10.49
C ALA A 67 7.24 16.59 10.94
N ARG A 68 7.29 16.88 12.24
CA ARG A 68 6.79 18.14 12.81
C ARG A 68 7.49 19.36 12.22
N LYS A 69 8.84 19.35 12.19
CA LYS A 69 9.64 20.43 11.59
C LYS A 69 9.29 20.65 10.12
N HIS A 70 9.20 19.56 9.34
CA HIS A 70 8.84 19.66 7.93
C HIS A 70 7.47 20.33 7.71
N TRP A 71 6.47 19.99 8.52
CA TRP A 71 5.13 20.61 8.44
C TRP A 71 5.08 22.06 8.92
N GLU A 72 5.94 22.44 9.86
CA GLU A 72 6.10 23.84 10.28
C GLU A 72 6.79 24.67 9.20
N ASP A 73 7.79 24.11 8.51
CA ASP A 73 8.54 24.78 7.43
C ASP A 73 7.74 24.87 6.11
N THR A 74 6.70 24.06 5.94
CA THR A 74 5.79 24.10 4.76
C THR A 74 4.54 24.96 4.97
N LYS A 75 4.41 25.65 6.11
CA LYS A 75 3.40 26.69 6.35
C LYS A 75 3.88 28.07 5.93
#